data_AF-A0A9N9VL09-F1
#
_entry.id   AF-A0A9N9VL09-F1
#
_cell.length_a   1.000
_cell.length_b   1.000
_cell.length_c   1.000
_cell.angle_alpha   90.00
_cell.angle_beta   90.00
_cell.angle_gamma   90.00
#
_symmetry.space_group_name_H-M   'P 1'
#
loop_
_entity.id
_entity.type
_entity.pdbx_description
1 polymer ?
#
loop_
_entity_poly.entity_id
_entity_poly.type
_entity_poly.pdbx_seq_one_letter_code
_entity_poly.pdbx_strand_id
1 'polypeptide(L)'
;MADVSNPSGAEPPVKSGGPVPTSDVEELSTASPKYHWFRGVFFQATVVGIAAFTAPGLWNAMNSVGAGGQQTPFLVMAGNAVLFSLMTITCLCGSIVANRIGLKNTLILGTTGYVLYSAALYTNNRYGVEWFIYVGSAACGITAGLFWAAEGAIMLLYPEQHTRGKYLAYWLCYRNSGSILGGIINLAFNATGSRTGKLDWRTYIVFVVLQCLGPAAGFFLSPPEKVVRRNGTRINLIKRISDLEELKALGRLMVRKELLLLTPLFIYINWCLPYIGSYLSLYFSVRSRALASLISSLAQITATLLMGTFLDWTRLSLNSRAKYAYSIMMALIGGCWIWGVIIQREYGNKPPGLDWDDSGFGRGWALYILWQMNWALTYNFGYWLIGFLAREAADTPRLTSYVRALESAGQCISSGISSTQTPLIVCLGINFALLGLAIVPAFLVVRKVGVDYNGVKDNNEEREEETENSAGKS
;
A
#
# COMPACT_ATOMS: atom_id res chain seq x y z
N MET A 1 -61.07 40.97 -57.95
CA MET A 1 -61.64 42.33 -58.02
C MET A 1 -60.70 43.24 -57.25
N ALA A 2 -59.97 44.12 -57.97
CA ALA A 2 -59.31 45.38 -57.56
C ALA A 2 -58.35 45.37 -56.34
N ASP A 3 -57.22 46.08 -56.25
CA ASP A 3 -56.51 47.03 -57.10
C ASP A 3 -55.10 47.25 -56.50
N VAL A 4 -54.11 47.44 -57.37
CA VAL A 4 -53.01 48.43 -57.38
C VAL A 4 -52.28 48.91 -56.08
N SER A 5 -50.94 48.95 -56.22
CA SER A 5 -49.92 49.91 -55.73
C SER A 5 -49.02 49.58 -54.54
N ASN A 6 -47.72 49.55 -54.86
CA ASN A 6 -46.57 49.92 -54.03
C ASN A 6 -46.20 51.37 -54.45
N PRO A 7 -45.62 52.28 -53.61
CA PRO A 7 -44.14 52.34 -53.49
C PRO A 7 -43.50 53.04 -52.23
N SER A 8 -42.21 52.74 -52.03
CA SER A 8 -41.06 53.58 -51.56
C SER A 8 -41.02 54.33 -50.20
N GLY A 9 -39.97 54.05 -49.41
CA GLY A 9 -38.91 55.03 -49.04
C GLY A 9 -38.85 55.64 -47.62
N ALA A 10 -37.63 55.56 -47.02
CA ALA A 10 -36.99 56.42 -45.98
C ALA A 10 -36.85 55.90 -44.51
N GLU A 11 -35.59 55.84 -44.03
CA GLU A 11 -35.12 55.88 -42.60
C GLU A 11 -35.37 57.28 -41.97
N PRO A 12 -35.15 57.60 -40.64
CA PRO A 12 -34.35 56.98 -39.54
C PRO A 12 -35.11 57.06 -38.15
N PRO A 13 -34.54 57.12 -36.90
CA PRO A 13 -33.16 56.98 -36.40
C PRO A 13 -32.95 56.07 -35.14
N VAL A 14 -31.66 55.91 -34.81
CA VAL A 14 -31.07 55.34 -33.58
C VAL A 14 -31.65 55.97 -32.29
N LYS A 15 -31.98 55.13 -31.29
CA LYS A 15 -32.13 55.53 -29.88
C LYS A 15 -31.37 54.60 -28.93
N SER A 16 -30.62 55.25 -28.04
CA SER A 16 -29.78 54.75 -26.96
C SER A 16 -30.55 54.28 -25.72
N GLY A 17 -30.02 53.25 -25.05
CA GLY A 17 -29.92 53.18 -23.58
C GLY A 17 -31.08 52.57 -22.79
N GLY A 18 -30.84 51.39 -22.21
CA GLY A 18 -31.60 50.81 -21.09
C GLY A 18 -31.00 49.48 -20.65
N PRO A 19 -30.68 49.26 -19.36
CA PRO A 19 -29.95 48.07 -18.92
C PRO A 19 -30.85 46.82 -18.93
N VAL A 20 -30.32 45.74 -19.50
CA VAL A 20 -30.92 44.39 -19.42
C VAL A 20 -30.88 43.95 -17.95
N PRO A 21 -31.97 43.40 -17.38
CA PRO A 21 -31.98 42.97 -15.99
C PRO A 21 -31.08 41.73 -15.85
N THR A 22 -29.94 41.89 -15.19
CA THR A 22 -29.18 40.79 -14.60
C THR A 22 -29.85 40.40 -13.29
N SER A 23 -30.78 39.45 -13.33
CA SER A 23 -31.26 38.74 -12.14
C SER A 23 -30.70 37.33 -12.15
N ASP A 24 -30.05 36.99 -11.03
CA ASP A 24 -29.67 35.65 -10.59
C ASP A 24 -28.29 35.13 -11.05
N VAL A 25 -27.26 35.97 -10.91
CA VAL A 25 -25.96 35.44 -10.48
C VAL A 25 -26.05 35.26 -8.97
N GLU A 26 -26.35 34.03 -8.56
CA GLU A 26 -26.23 33.58 -7.18
C GLU A 26 -24.79 33.90 -6.73
N GLU A 27 -24.66 34.94 -5.91
CA GLU A 27 -23.42 35.42 -5.33
C GLU A 27 -22.88 34.32 -4.40
N LEU A 28 -22.17 33.34 -4.98
CA LEU A 28 -21.46 32.30 -4.25
C LEU A 28 -20.48 33.00 -3.31
N SER A 29 -20.90 33.13 -2.04
CA SER A 29 -20.15 33.86 -1.01
C SER A 29 -18.68 33.42 -1.04
N THR A 30 -17.81 34.35 -1.40
CA THR A 30 -16.34 34.25 -1.40
C THR A 30 -15.76 34.30 0.01
N ALA A 31 -16.47 33.72 0.99
CA ALA A 31 -15.95 33.53 2.33
C ALA A 31 -15.10 32.26 2.36
N SER A 32 -13.77 32.41 2.39
CA SER A 32 -12.84 31.31 2.67
C SER A 32 -13.34 30.54 3.91
N PRO A 33 -13.58 29.22 3.80
CA PRO A 33 -14.17 28.46 4.88
C PRO A 33 -13.31 28.56 6.15
N LYS A 34 -13.92 28.91 7.29
CA LYS A 34 -13.21 28.97 8.58
C LYS A 34 -12.57 27.62 8.89
N TYR A 35 -11.26 27.62 9.10
CA TYR A 35 -10.51 26.42 9.47
C TYR A 35 -10.94 25.93 10.84
N HIS A 36 -11.27 24.64 10.94
CA HIS A 36 -11.59 23.97 12.19
C HIS A 36 -10.64 22.77 12.34
N TRP A 37 -9.99 22.62 13.49
CA TRP A 37 -8.99 21.56 13.71
C TRP A 37 -9.51 20.16 13.38
N PHE A 38 -10.73 19.83 13.83
CA PHE A 38 -11.40 18.55 13.50
C PHE A 38 -11.57 18.31 12.00
N ARG A 39 -11.68 19.36 11.19
CA ARG A 39 -11.82 19.28 9.72
C ARG A 39 -10.50 19.58 8.99
N GLY A 40 -9.41 19.75 9.74
CA GLY A 40 -8.09 19.99 9.19
C GLY A 40 -7.44 18.71 8.69
N VAL A 41 -6.62 18.83 7.64
CA VAL A 41 -5.89 17.71 7.02
C VAL A 41 -5.11 16.89 8.04
N PHE A 42 -4.48 17.54 9.02
CA PHE A 42 -3.71 16.85 10.06
C PHE A 42 -4.58 15.90 10.90
N PHE A 43 -5.74 16.36 11.37
CA PHE A 43 -6.65 15.49 12.12
C PHE A 43 -7.12 14.31 11.26
N GLN A 44 -7.45 14.55 9.99
CA GLN A 44 -7.84 13.47 9.07
C GLN A 44 -6.71 12.47 8.86
N ALA A 45 -5.47 12.95 8.68
CA ALA A 45 -4.31 12.10 8.53
C ALA A 45 -4.04 11.26 9.80
N THR A 46 -4.23 11.83 11.00
CA THR A 46 -4.15 11.09 12.26
C THR A 46 -5.22 10.02 12.37
N VAL A 47 -6.47 10.30 11.97
CA VAL A 47 -7.56 9.31 11.97
C VAL A 47 -7.22 8.11 11.07
N VAL A 48 -6.77 8.38 9.85
CA VAL A 48 -6.34 7.32 8.91
C VAL A 48 -5.08 6.61 9.43
N GLY A 49 -4.16 7.32 10.08
CA GLY A 49 -3.00 6.74 10.75
C GLY A 49 -3.39 5.76 11.85
N ILE A 50 -4.33 6.11 12.73
CA ILE A 50 -4.87 5.21 13.76
C ILE A 50 -5.54 3.98 13.12
N ALA A 51 -6.31 4.18 12.05
CA ALA A 51 -6.90 3.08 11.30
C ALA A 51 -5.81 2.16 10.70
N ALA A 52 -4.72 2.73 10.15
CA ALA A 52 -3.59 1.97 9.61
C ALA A 52 -2.77 1.25 10.70
N PHE A 53 -2.62 1.86 11.87
CA PHE A 53 -1.99 1.24 13.04
C PHE A 53 -2.79 0.02 13.50
N THR A 54 -4.10 0.20 13.71
CA THR A 54 -4.98 -0.83 14.28
C THR A 54 -5.24 -1.97 13.29
N ALA A 55 -5.44 -1.69 12.01
CA ALA A 55 -5.77 -2.72 11.02
C ALA A 55 -4.50 -3.33 10.37
N PRO A 56 -3.93 -2.78 9.28
CA PRO A 56 -2.80 -3.42 8.60
C PRO A 56 -1.53 -3.49 9.45
N GLY A 57 -1.28 -2.54 10.37
CA GLY A 57 -0.13 -2.58 11.28
C GLY A 57 -0.13 -3.81 12.18
N LEU A 58 -1.23 -4.05 12.90
CA LEU A 58 -1.36 -5.25 13.74
C LEU A 58 -1.45 -6.54 12.91
N TRP A 59 -2.05 -6.51 11.72
CA TRP A 59 -2.05 -7.64 10.80
C TRP A 59 -0.63 -8.04 10.36
N ASN A 60 0.23 -7.05 10.07
CA ASN A 60 1.63 -7.29 9.73
C ASN A 60 2.40 -7.92 10.90
N ALA A 61 2.16 -7.45 12.13
CA ALA A 61 2.78 -8.02 13.32
C ALA A 61 2.43 -9.50 13.52
N MET A 62 1.15 -9.86 13.36
CA MET A 62 0.70 -11.26 13.44
C MET A 62 1.30 -12.14 12.36
N ASN A 63 1.49 -11.63 11.15
CA ASN A 63 2.09 -12.43 10.07
C ASN A 63 3.61 -12.56 10.20
N SER A 64 4.25 -11.60 10.87
CA SER A 64 5.71 -11.54 11.05
C SER A 64 6.25 -12.53 12.10
N VAL A 65 5.38 -13.22 12.85
CA VAL A 65 5.74 -14.39 13.67
C VAL A 65 5.68 -15.70 12.88
N GLY A 66 5.37 -15.66 11.58
CA GLY A 66 5.18 -16.83 10.71
C GLY A 66 3.81 -17.48 10.91
N ALA A 67 3.14 -17.83 9.81
CA ALA A 67 1.86 -18.55 9.83
C ALA A 67 0.77 -17.97 10.75
N GLY A 68 0.71 -16.65 10.93
CA GLY A 68 -0.24 -16.02 11.86
C GLY A 68 -0.06 -16.48 13.32
N GLY A 69 1.10 -17.01 13.67
CA GLY A 69 1.42 -17.55 15.00
C GLY A 69 0.95 -18.99 15.26
N GLN A 70 0.44 -19.68 14.25
CA GLN A 70 0.06 -21.09 14.38
C GLN A 70 1.29 -22.02 14.40
N GLN A 71 1.06 -23.27 14.82
CA GLN A 71 2.10 -24.30 14.85
C GLN A 71 2.48 -24.74 13.43
N THR A 72 1.48 -24.96 12.57
CA THR A 72 1.67 -25.37 11.18
C THR A 72 1.21 -24.26 10.23
N PRO A 73 1.90 -24.04 9.10
CA PRO A 73 1.58 -22.94 8.19
C PRO A 73 0.34 -23.19 7.31
N PHE A 74 0.01 -24.44 7.00
CA PHE A 74 -0.85 -24.80 5.87
C PHE A 74 -2.25 -24.15 5.88
N LEU A 75 -2.96 -24.23 7.01
CA LEU A 75 -4.31 -23.66 7.13
C LEU A 75 -4.29 -22.14 6.95
N VAL A 76 -3.32 -21.47 7.56
CA VAL A 76 -3.17 -20.00 7.46
C VAL A 76 -2.72 -19.60 6.05
N MET A 77 -1.87 -20.39 5.39
CA MET A 77 -1.51 -20.16 3.99
C MET A 77 -2.70 -20.35 3.05
N ALA A 78 -3.57 -21.33 3.30
CA ALA A 78 -4.81 -21.52 2.55
C ALA A 78 -5.74 -20.31 2.75
N GLY A 79 -5.91 -19.86 4.00
CA GLY A 79 -6.64 -18.64 4.31
C GLY A 79 -6.03 -17.41 3.63
N ASN A 80 -4.71 -17.26 3.63
CA ASN A 80 -4.04 -16.15 2.95
C ASN A 80 -4.24 -16.19 1.44
N ALA A 81 -4.27 -17.37 0.80
CA ALA A 81 -4.62 -17.49 -0.62
C ALA A 81 -6.03 -16.93 -0.90
N VAL A 82 -7.01 -17.26 -0.05
CA VAL A 82 -8.38 -16.71 -0.14
C VAL A 82 -8.36 -15.18 0.05
N LEU A 83 -7.70 -14.71 1.11
CA LEU A 83 -7.58 -13.28 1.43
C LEU A 83 -7.02 -12.51 0.23
N PHE A 84 -5.88 -12.93 -0.30
CA PHE A 84 -5.20 -12.22 -1.37
C PHE A 84 -5.91 -12.35 -2.72
N SER A 85 -6.61 -13.45 -2.99
CA SER A 85 -7.45 -13.57 -4.20
C SER A 85 -8.55 -12.48 -4.23
N LEU A 86 -9.23 -12.28 -3.10
CA LEU A 86 -10.28 -11.28 -2.96
C LEU A 86 -9.69 -9.87 -2.86
N MET A 87 -8.51 -9.72 -2.24
CA MET A 87 -7.80 -8.45 -2.20
C MET A 87 -7.36 -7.98 -3.59
N THR A 88 -6.89 -8.88 -4.47
CA THR A 88 -6.57 -8.56 -5.87
C THR A 88 -7.77 -7.92 -6.57
N ILE A 89 -8.95 -8.52 -6.46
CA ILE A 89 -10.18 -8.02 -7.10
C ILE A 89 -10.59 -6.68 -6.49
N THR A 90 -10.61 -6.58 -5.16
CA THR A 90 -11.05 -5.37 -4.47
C THR A 90 -10.07 -4.22 -4.59
N CYS A 91 -8.76 -4.45 -4.76
CA CYS A 91 -7.80 -3.41 -5.10
C CYS A 91 -8.04 -2.84 -6.51
N LEU A 92 -8.32 -3.69 -7.51
CA LEU A 92 -8.63 -3.23 -8.87
C LEU A 92 -9.94 -2.42 -8.93
N CYS A 93 -10.93 -2.81 -8.14
CA CYS A 93 -12.26 -2.18 -8.11
C CYS A 93 -12.43 -1.16 -6.96
N GLY A 94 -11.40 -0.94 -6.14
CA GLY A 94 -11.52 -0.17 -4.90
C GLY A 94 -11.85 1.30 -5.14
N SER A 95 -11.33 1.89 -6.22
CA SER A 95 -11.66 3.24 -6.65
C SER A 95 -13.15 3.39 -7.01
N ILE A 96 -13.73 2.37 -7.66
CA ILE A 96 -15.16 2.34 -8.01
C ILE A 96 -16.03 2.34 -6.74
N VAL A 97 -15.68 1.49 -5.76
CA VAL A 97 -16.43 1.43 -4.49
C VAL A 97 -16.29 2.75 -3.73
N ALA A 98 -15.08 3.28 -3.60
CA ALA A 98 -14.82 4.55 -2.95
C ALA A 98 -15.62 5.71 -3.57
N ASN A 99 -15.75 5.72 -4.90
CA ASN A 99 -16.54 6.71 -5.63
C ASN A 99 -18.04 6.62 -5.32
N ARG A 100 -18.59 5.40 -5.11
CA ARG A 100 -20.02 5.18 -4.86
C ARG A 100 -20.43 5.48 -3.41
N ILE A 101 -19.75 4.88 -2.43
CA ILE A 101 -20.16 4.96 -1.00
C ILE A 101 -19.42 6.04 -0.21
N GLY A 102 -18.42 6.68 -0.82
CA GLY A 102 -17.59 7.73 -0.22
C GLY A 102 -16.40 7.19 0.58
N LEU A 103 -15.34 8.01 0.67
CA LEU A 103 -14.07 7.64 1.31
C LEU A 103 -14.23 7.27 2.79
N LYS A 104 -15.12 7.97 3.52
CA LYS A 104 -15.40 7.68 4.94
C LYS A 104 -15.92 6.26 5.16
N ASN A 105 -17.00 5.90 4.47
CA ASN A 105 -17.62 4.60 4.64
C ASN A 105 -16.70 3.49 4.12
N THR A 106 -15.97 3.76 3.03
CA THR A 106 -14.97 2.83 2.48
C THR A 106 -13.86 2.53 3.49
N LEU A 107 -13.36 3.55 4.20
CA LEU A 107 -12.35 3.36 5.25
C LEU A 107 -12.90 2.56 6.44
N ILE A 108 -14.10 2.89 6.93
CA ILE A 108 -14.75 2.17 8.03
C ILE A 108 -14.91 0.69 7.67
N LEU A 109 -15.56 0.40 6.54
CA LEU A 109 -15.71 -0.98 6.04
C LEU A 109 -14.34 -1.64 5.89
N GLY A 110 -13.35 -0.91 5.36
CA GLY A 110 -12.02 -1.41 5.11
C GLY A 110 -11.29 -1.93 6.36
N THR A 111 -11.57 -1.36 7.53
CA THR A 111 -10.96 -1.79 8.80
C THR A 111 -11.63 -3.01 9.45
N THR A 112 -12.86 -3.36 9.07
CA THR A 112 -13.66 -4.37 9.80
C THR A 112 -13.18 -5.80 9.63
N GLY A 113 -12.75 -6.21 8.43
CA GLY A 113 -12.38 -7.61 8.17
C GLY A 113 -11.08 -8.05 8.87
N TYR A 114 -10.21 -7.10 9.24
CA TYR A 114 -9.01 -7.40 10.03
C TYR A 114 -9.36 -7.96 11.41
N VAL A 115 -10.43 -7.45 12.04
CA VAL A 115 -10.95 -7.95 13.32
C VAL A 115 -11.39 -9.41 13.19
N LEU A 116 -12.13 -9.72 12.11
CA LEU A 116 -12.64 -11.07 11.84
C LEU A 116 -11.51 -12.06 11.58
N TYR A 117 -10.45 -11.65 10.89
CA TYR A 117 -9.26 -12.47 10.68
C TYR A 117 -8.55 -12.82 12.00
N SER A 118 -8.33 -11.83 12.87
CA SER A 118 -7.71 -12.10 14.18
C SER A 118 -8.59 -12.96 15.08
N ALA A 119 -9.92 -12.75 15.05
CA ALA A 119 -10.87 -13.59 15.77
C ALA A 119 -10.85 -15.02 15.24
N ALA A 120 -10.70 -15.21 13.93
CA ALA A 120 -10.54 -16.52 13.33
C ALA A 120 -9.26 -17.21 13.81
N LEU A 121 -8.12 -16.51 13.83
CA LEU A 121 -6.87 -17.05 14.37
C LEU A 121 -6.98 -17.41 15.86
N TYR A 122 -7.66 -16.58 16.65
CA TYR A 122 -7.94 -16.86 18.05
C TYR A 122 -8.75 -18.15 18.24
N THR A 123 -9.89 -18.26 17.55
CA THR A 123 -10.78 -19.43 17.70
C THR A 123 -10.12 -20.71 17.20
N ASN A 124 -9.34 -20.64 16.13
CA ASN A 124 -8.53 -21.75 15.67
C ASN A 124 -7.47 -22.14 16.71
N ASN A 125 -6.73 -21.17 17.24
CA ASN A 125 -5.68 -21.41 18.23
C ASN A 125 -6.28 -22.04 19.50
N ARG A 126 -7.40 -21.52 20.01
CA ARG A 126 -7.96 -21.93 21.31
C ARG A 126 -8.86 -23.17 21.24
N TYR A 127 -9.61 -23.33 20.15
CA TYR A 127 -10.69 -24.31 20.01
C TYR A 127 -10.55 -25.21 18.77
N GLY A 128 -9.56 -24.97 17.90
CA GLY A 128 -9.35 -25.78 16.69
C GLY A 128 -10.35 -25.51 15.56
N VAL A 129 -11.06 -24.38 15.59
CA VAL A 129 -12.06 -24.04 14.56
C VAL A 129 -11.34 -23.66 13.25
N GLU A 130 -11.55 -24.43 12.18
CA GLU A 130 -10.87 -24.20 10.90
C GLU A 130 -11.68 -23.36 9.91
N TRP A 131 -13.00 -23.60 9.80
CA TRP A 131 -13.86 -22.91 8.81
C TRP A 131 -13.80 -21.38 8.95
N PHE A 132 -13.66 -20.89 10.18
CA PHE A 132 -13.62 -19.46 10.45
C PHE A 132 -12.35 -18.81 9.92
N ILE A 133 -11.24 -19.55 9.76
CA ILE A 133 -10.03 -19.03 9.10
C ILE A 133 -10.36 -18.60 7.66
N TYR A 134 -11.08 -19.44 6.90
CA TYR A 134 -11.45 -19.11 5.54
C TYR A 134 -12.40 -17.91 5.47
N VAL A 135 -13.41 -17.87 6.35
CA VAL A 135 -14.39 -16.77 6.38
C VAL A 135 -13.74 -15.46 6.85
N GLY A 136 -12.91 -15.50 7.89
CA GLY A 136 -12.17 -14.35 8.39
C GLY A 136 -11.17 -13.82 7.37
N SER A 137 -10.44 -14.71 6.69
CA SER A 137 -9.58 -14.37 5.55
C SER A 137 -10.35 -13.74 4.40
N ALA A 138 -11.51 -14.29 4.03
CA ALA A 138 -12.32 -13.76 2.96
C ALA A 138 -12.83 -12.35 3.27
N ALA A 139 -13.36 -12.15 4.47
CA ALA A 139 -13.80 -10.86 4.95
C ALA A 139 -12.64 -9.85 4.96
N CYS A 140 -11.48 -10.25 5.50
CA CYS A 140 -10.29 -9.41 5.52
C CYS A 140 -9.81 -9.04 4.11
N GLY A 141 -9.82 -9.98 3.17
CA GLY A 141 -9.40 -9.72 1.78
C GLY A 141 -10.26 -8.67 1.09
N ILE A 142 -11.59 -8.80 1.24
CA ILE A 142 -12.54 -7.84 0.69
C ILE A 142 -12.35 -6.46 1.31
N THR A 143 -12.26 -6.37 2.64
CA THR A 143 -12.16 -5.08 3.32
C THR A 143 -10.77 -4.46 3.16
N ALA A 144 -9.70 -5.25 3.14
CA ALA A 144 -8.34 -4.73 2.99
C ALA A 144 -8.17 -3.97 1.66
N GLY A 145 -8.69 -4.50 0.55
CA GLY A 145 -8.62 -3.77 -0.74
C GLY A 145 -9.33 -2.42 -0.69
N LEU A 146 -10.48 -2.34 0.00
CA LEU A 146 -11.19 -1.08 0.22
C LEU A 146 -10.42 -0.12 1.14
N PHE A 147 -9.80 -0.65 2.20
CA PHE A 147 -8.96 0.13 3.11
C PHE A 147 -7.85 0.83 2.35
N TRP A 148 -7.07 0.09 1.55
CA TRP A 148 -5.95 0.64 0.80
C TRP A 148 -6.39 1.66 -0.26
N ALA A 149 -7.54 1.44 -0.90
CA ALA A 149 -8.09 2.41 -1.85
C ALA A 149 -8.49 3.73 -1.17
N ALA A 150 -9.19 3.64 -0.02
CA ALA A 150 -9.61 4.82 0.73
C ALA A 150 -8.40 5.57 1.34
N GLU A 151 -7.46 4.83 1.93
CA GLU A 151 -6.24 5.37 2.53
C GLU A 151 -5.41 6.14 1.52
N GLY A 152 -5.06 5.51 0.38
CA GLY A 152 -4.28 6.15 -0.66
C GLY A 152 -4.95 7.42 -1.20
N ALA A 153 -6.27 7.39 -1.42
CA ALA A 153 -7.01 8.56 -1.85
C ALA A 153 -6.97 9.71 -0.82
N ILE A 154 -7.13 9.42 0.46
CA ILE A 154 -7.10 10.44 1.52
C ILE A 154 -5.69 11.05 1.64
N MET A 155 -4.66 10.21 1.71
CA MET A 155 -3.27 10.66 1.91
C MET A 155 -2.71 11.44 0.72
N LEU A 156 -3.21 11.19 -0.49
CA LEU A 156 -2.77 11.90 -1.69
C LEU A 156 -3.59 13.18 -1.96
N LEU A 157 -4.91 13.16 -1.70
CA LEU A 157 -5.80 14.26 -2.09
C LEU A 157 -5.96 15.35 -1.01
N TYR A 158 -5.93 14.97 0.26
CA TYR A 158 -6.23 15.91 1.35
C TYR A 158 -5.10 16.92 1.55
N PRO A 159 -3.82 16.48 1.65
CA PRO A 159 -2.71 17.40 1.78
C PRO A 159 -2.49 18.28 0.55
N GLU A 160 -1.91 19.45 0.79
CA GLU A 160 -1.37 20.32 -0.25
C GLU A 160 -0.16 19.63 -0.91
N GLN A 161 0.02 19.81 -2.23
CA GLN A 161 1.05 19.13 -3.04
C GLN A 161 2.44 19.10 -2.37
N HIS A 162 2.94 20.26 -1.95
CA HIS A 162 4.24 20.42 -1.32
C HIS A 162 4.36 19.79 0.09
N THR A 163 3.25 19.40 0.71
CA THR A 163 3.22 18.74 2.03
C THR A 163 2.89 17.25 1.97
N ARG A 164 2.51 16.71 0.80
CA ARG A 164 2.08 15.31 0.64
C ARG A 164 3.10 14.32 1.21
N GLY A 165 4.38 14.51 0.90
CA GLY A 165 5.46 13.65 1.42
C GLY A 165 5.52 13.63 2.95
N LYS A 166 5.33 14.79 3.62
CA LYS A 166 5.34 14.88 5.10
C LYS A 166 4.17 14.13 5.72
N TYR A 167 2.97 14.27 5.15
CA TYR A 167 1.78 13.56 5.64
C TYR A 167 1.86 12.06 5.37
N LEU A 168 2.39 11.65 4.22
CA LEU A 168 2.64 10.25 3.89
C LEU A 168 3.64 9.62 4.87
N ALA A 169 4.74 10.32 5.17
CA ALA A 169 5.71 9.88 6.18
C ALA A 169 5.08 9.77 7.58
N TYR A 170 4.29 10.76 7.99
CA TYR A 170 3.56 10.76 9.26
C TYR A 170 2.61 9.55 9.37
N TRP A 171 1.86 9.25 8.32
CA TRP A 171 1.01 8.06 8.24
C TRP A 171 1.82 6.77 8.32
N LEU A 172 2.94 6.70 7.59
CA LEU A 172 3.80 5.52 7.56
C LEU A 172 4.33 5.18 8.96
N CYS A 173 4.63 6.20 9.77
CA CYS A 173 4.99 6.04 11.18
C CYS A 173 3.90 5.29 11.95
N TYR A 174 2.63 5.67 11.84
CA TYR A 174 1.54 4.96 12.53
C TYR A 174 1.45 3.50 12.12
N ARG A 175 1.46 3.21 10.81
CA ARG A 175 1.39 1.84 10.31
C ARG A 175 2.55 1.00 10.85
N ASN A 176 3.77 1.55 10.82
CA ASN A 176 4.97 0.88 11.28
C ASN A 176 4.99 0.71 12.82
N SER A 177 4.48 1.69 13.58
CA SER A 177 4.28 1.57 15.03
C SER A 177 3.34 0.41 15.39
N GLY A 178 2.35 0.12 14.56
CA GLY A 178 1.49 -1.07 14.73
C GLY A 178 2.28 -2.37 14.65
N SER A 179 3.19 -2.49 13.69
CA SER A 179 4.10 -3.65 13.57
C SER A 179 5.02 -3.78 14.78
N ILE A 180 5.62 -2.68 15.24
CA ILE A 180 6.49 -2.68 16.43
C ILE A 180 5.71 -3.09 17.68
N LEU A 181 4.58 -2.44 17.96
CA LEU A 181 3.79 -2.75 19.15
C LEU A 181 3.29 -4.20 19.13
N GLY A 182 2.81 -4.67 17.99
CA GLY A 182 2.40 -6.06 17.86
C GLY A 182 3.56 -7.03 18.06
N GLY A 183 4.76 -6.71 17.58
CA GLY A 183 5.98 -7.47 17.86
C GLY A 183 6.34 -7.50 19.34
N ILE A 184 6.20 -6.37 20.05
CA ILE A 184 6.39 -6.29 21.51
C ILE A 184 5.37 -7.17 22.23
N ILE A 185 4.09 -7.09 21.86
CA ILE A 185 3.01 -7.91 22.46
C ILE A 185 3.31 -9.39 22.23
N ASN A 186 3.65 -9.79 21.00
CA ASN A 186 4.02 -11.16 20.68
C ASN A 186 5.16 -11.65 21.58
N LEU A 187 6.23 -10.86 21.72
CA LEU A 187 7.37 -11.23 22.56
C LEU A 187 6.99 -11.28 24.04
N ALA A 188 6.23 -10.32 24.55
CA ALA A 188 5.82 -10.26 25.95
C ALA A 188 5.03 -11.50 26.40
N PHE A 189 4.08 -11.96 25.57
CA PHE A 189 3.28 -13.14 25.90
C PHE A 189 3.97 -14.47 25.60
N ASN A 190 4.99 -14.48 24.74
CA ASN A 190 5.60 -15.72 24.22
C ASN A 190 7.10 -15.84 24.51
N ALA A 191 7.65 -15.02 25.41
CA ALA A 191 9.05 -15.09 25.81
C ALA A 191 9.37 -16.32 26.68
N THR A 192 8.34 -17.00 27.22
CA THR A 192 8.51 -18.15 28.13
C THR A 192 8.36 -19.48 27.40
N GLY A 193 9.25 -20.43 27.71
CA GLY A 193 9.28 -21.78 27.11
C GLY A 193 10.14 -21.87 25.84
N SER A 194 10.82 -23.00 25.65
CA SER A 194 11.83 -23.21 24.59
C SER A 194 11.41 -24.19 23.49
N ARG A 195 10.11 -24.49 23.37
CA ARG A 195 9.60 -25.50 22.44
C ARG A 195 8.97 -24.87 21.20
N THR A 196 8.94 -25.62 20.11
CA THR A 196 8.10 -25.31 18.95
C THR A 196 6.62 -25.44 19.32
N GLY A 197 5.77 -24.67 18.67
CA GLY A 197 4.36 -24.61 19.01
C GLY A 197 3.65 -23.44 18.35
N LYS A 198 2.46 -23.14 18.86
CA LYS A 198 1.67 -21.97 18.50
C LYS A 198 1.80 -20.89 19.58
N LEU A 199 1.54 -19.64 19.20
CA LEU A 199 1.51 -18.52 20.13
C LEU A 199 0.41 -18.67 21.17
N ASP A 200 0.60 -18.05 22.33
CA ASP A 200 -0.40 -17.94 23.40
C ASP A 200 -1.66 -17.27 22.85
N TRP A 201 -2.82 -17.90 23.07
CA TRP A 201 -4.12 -17.44 22.59
C TRP A 201 -4.46 -16.02 23.07
N ARG A 202 -3.93 -15.58 24.23
CA ARG A 202 -4.13 -14.24 24.80
C ARG A 202 -3.60 -13.15 23.87
N THR A 203 -2.53 -13.45 23.13
CA THR A 203 -1.95 -12.55 22.13
C THR A 203 -3.00 -12.13 21.09
N TYR A 204 -3.82 -13.08 20.60
CA TYR A 204 -4.87 -12.78 19.62
C TYR A 204 -6.01 -11.95 20.19
N ILE A 205 -6.35 -12.11 21.48
CA ILE A 205 -7.38 -11.27 22.12
C ILE A 205 -6.95 -9.81 22.13
N VAL A 206 -5.68 -9.55 22.47
CA VAL A 206 -5.16 -8.17 22.43
C VAL A 206 -5.26 -7.60 21.02
N PHE A 207 -4.89 -8.36 19.99
CA PHE A 207 -5.04 -7.93 18.60
C PHE A 207 -6.49 -7.65 18.19
N VAL A 208 -7.44 -8.52 18.56
CA VAL A 208 -8.87 -8.33 18.29
C VAL A 208 -9.37 -7.05 18.93
N VAL A 209 -9.09 -6.83 20.22
CA VAL A 209 -9.54 -5.64 20.96
C VAL A 209 -8.99 -4.35 20.34
N LEU A 210 -7.70 -4.33 20.00
CA LEU A 210 -7.08 -3.16 19.37
C LEU A 210 -7.61 -2.92 17.95
N GLN A 211 -7.88 -3.97 17.18
CA GLN A 211 -8.44 -3.84 15.83
C GLN A 211 -9.89 -3.34 15.84
N CYS A 212 -10.68 -3.63 16.87
CA CYS A 212 -12.03 -3.07 17.02
C CYS A 212 -12.02 -1.53 17.11
N LEU A 213 -10.89 -0.91 17.47
CA LEU A 213 -10.74 0.55 17.47
C LEU A 213 -10.62 1.14 16.05
N GLY A 214 -10.28 0.34 15.04
CA GLY A 214 -10.13 0.79 13.65
C GLY A 214 -11.43 1.37 13.07
N PRO A 215 -12.54 0.62 13.07
CA PRO A 215 -13.83 1.15 12.63
C PRO A 215 -14.27 2.37 13.44
N ALA A 216 -14.03 2.36 14.75
CA ALA A 216 -14.33 3.49 15.65
C ALA A 216 -13.56 4.75 15.22
N ALA A 217 -12.28 4.64 14.90
CA ALA A 217 -11.47 5.74 14.37
C ALA A 217 -12.07 6.30 13.06
N GLY A 218 -12.52 5.43 12.16
CA GLY A 218 -13.12 5.82 10.88
C GLY A 218 -14.37 6.71 11.02
N PHE A 219 -15.12 6.62 12.11
CA PHE A 219 -16.28 7.50 12.35
C PHE A 219 -15.89 8.98 12.54
N PHE A 220 -14.67 9.25 13.00
CA PHE A 220 -14.15 10.61 13.16
C PHE A 220 -13.63 11.22 11.85
N LEU A 221 -13.57 10.42 10.77
CA LEU A 221 -13.22 10.93 9.46
C LEU A 221 -14.30 11.89 8.95
N SER A 222 -13.88 13.06 8.50
CA SER A 222 -14.74 14.04 7.86
C SER A 222 -14.96 13.69 6.38
N PRO A 223 -16.17 13.90 5.83
CA PRO A 223 -16.39 13.85 4.40
C PRO A 223 -15.45 14.83 3.66
N PRO A 224 -14.92 14.47 2.47
CA PRO A 224 -13.95 15.29 1.75
C PRO A 224 -14.42 16.73 1.51
N GLU A 225 -15.72 16.93 1.29
CA GLU A 225 -16.36 18.24 1.02
C GLU A 225 -16.22 19.22 2.19
N LYS A 226 -16.06 18.68 3.41
CA LYS A 226 -15.98 19.44 4.67
C LYS A 226 -14.54 19.67 5.11
N VAL A 227 -13.56 19.01 4.49
CA VAL A 227 -12.16 19.13 4.88
C VAL A 227 -11.58 20.41 4.30
N VAL A 228 -10.87 21.16 5.16
CA VAL A 228 -10.27 22.44 4.82
C VAL A 228 -8.78 22.36 5.07
N ARG A 229 -7.99 22.76 4.08
CA ARG A 229 -6.52 22.85 4.17
C ARG A 229 -6.11 24.04 5.05
N ARG A 230 -4.86 24.06 5.51
CA ARG A 230 -4.36 25.14 6.37
C ARG A 230 -4.37 26.49 5.65
N ASN A 231 -4.15 26.49 4.35
CA ASN A 231 -4.26 27.67 3.49
C ASN A 231 -5.71 28.12 3.22
N GLY A 232 -6.72 27.51 3.85
CA GLY A 232 -8.14 27.86 3.67
C GLY A 232 -8.79 27.27 2.41
N THR A 233 -8.03 26.59 1.55
CA THR A 233 -8.57 25.94 0.35
C THR A 233 -9.31 24.64 0.70
N ARG A 234 -10.33 24.31 -0.12
CA ARG A 234 -11.01 23.01 -0.04
C ARG A 234 -10.25 21.96 -0.84
N ILE A 235 -10.54 20.70 -0.56
CA ILE A 235 -10.02 19.59 -1.35
C ILE A 235 -10.66 19.63 -2.74
N ASN A 236 -9.82 19.61 -3.78
CA ASN A 236 -10.28 19.38 -5.14
C ASN A 236 -10.77 17.94 -5.24
N LEU A 237 -12.09 17.76 -5.19
CA LEU A 237 -12.71 16.49 -5.52
C LEU A 237 -12.42 16.21 -6.99
N ILE A 238 -11.70 15.12 -7.26
CA ILE A 238 -11.58 14.61 -8.63
C ILE A 238 -13.02 14.38 -9.12
N LYS A 239 -13.36 15.00 -10.25
CA LYS A 239 -14.69 14.91 -10.84
C LYS A 239 -15.02 13.43 -11.04
N ARG A 240 -16.18 12.99 -10.55
CA ARG A 240 -16.62 11.60 -10.73
C ARG A 240 -16.67 11.29 -12.22
N ILE A 241 -15.86 10.33 -12.66
CA ILE A 241 -15.98 9.74 -13.98
C ILE A 241 -16.85 8.49 -13.90
N SER A 242 -17.38 8.05 -15.04
CA SER A 242 -18.20 6.84 -15.06
C SER A 242 -17.37 5.59 -14.77
N ASP A 243 -17.98 4.57 -14.17
CA ASP A 243 -17.30 3.31 -13.83
C ASP A 243 -16.65 2.64 -15.06
N LEU A 244 -17.30 2.77 -16.23
CA LEU A 244 -16.78 2.24 -17.48
C LEU A 244 -15.54 3.01 -17.97
N GLU A 245 -15.51 4.34 -17.79
CA GLU A 245 -14.33 5.15 -18.12
C GLU A 245 -13.16 4.85 -17.19
N GLU A 246 -13.43 4.67 -15.90
CA GLU A 246 -12.40 4.27 -14.93
C GLU A 246 -11.80 2.91 -15.29
N LEU A 247 -12.63 1.93 -15.64
CA LEU A 247 -12.15 0.60 -16.05
C LEU A 247 -11.37 0.67 -17.37
N LYS A 248 -11.81 1.46 -18.35
CA LYS A 248 -11.06 1.68 -19.61
C LYS A 248 -9.72 2.38 -19.35
N ALA A 249 -9.68 3.37 -18.46
CA ALA A 249 -8.45 4.06 -18.08
C ALA A 249 -7.47 3.09 -17.41
N LEU A 250 -7.93 2.27 -16.46
CA LEU A 250 -7.13 1.22 -15.84
C LEU A 250 -6.62 0.21 -16.88
N GLY A 251 -7.49 -0.26 -17.80
CA GLY A 251 -7.12 -1.16 -18.89
C GLY A 251 -5.99 -0.62 -19.77
N ARG A 252 -6.08 0.65 -20.20
CA ARG A 252 -5.02 1.31 -20.97
C ARG A 252 -3.71 1.44 -20.18
N LEU A 253 -3.81 1.65 -18.87
CA LEU A 253 -2.66 1.78 -18.01
C LEU A 253 -1.92 0.44 -17.89
N MET A 254 -2.63 -0.67 -17.68
CA MET A 254 -2.05 -2.02 -17.53
C MET A 254 -1.22 -2.49 -18.74
N VAL A 255 -1.58 -2.06 -19.95
CA VAL A 255 -0.87 -2.45 -21.18
C VAL A 255 0.30 -1.53 -21.53
N ARG A 256 0.62 -0.53 -20.69
CA ARG A 256 1.80 0.31 -20.88
C ARG A 256 3.06 -0.54 -20.79
N LYS A 257 3.98 -0.36 -21.75
CA LYS A 257 5.21 -1.15 -21.88
C LYS A 257 6.03 -1.16 -20.57
N GLU A 258 6.16 -0.01 -19.92
CA GLU A 258 6.86 0.14 -18.64
C GLU A 258 6.22 -0.68 -17.51
N LEU A 259 4.89 -0.78 -17.46
CA LEU A 259 4.18 -1.53 -16.44
C LEU A 259 4.23 -3.04 -16.72
N LEU A 260 4.15 -3.44 -17.99
CA LEU A 260 4.34 -4.84 -18.39
C LEU A 260 5.74 -5.34 -18.01
N LEU A 261 6.78 -4.51 -18.23
CA LEU A 261 8.15 -4.83 -17.81
C LEU A 261 8.33 -4.88 -16.29
N LEU A 262 7.58 -4.10 -15.52
CA LEU A 262 7.62 -4.14 -14.05
C LEU A 262 6.69 -5.17 -13.42
N THR A 263 5.77 -5.75 -14.19
CA THR A 263 4.78 -6.71 -13.69
C THR A 263 5.43 -7.91 -12.98
N PRO A 264 6.50 -8.54 -13.52
CA PRO A 264 7.20 -9.62 -12.82
C PRO A 264 7.76 -9.20 -11.46
N LEU A 265 8.28 -7.97 -11.34
CA LEU A 265 8.82 -7.45 -10.09
C LEU A 265 7.72 -7.26 -9.03
N PHE A 266 6.58 -6.67 -9.42
CA PHE A 266 5.48 -6.45 -8.47
C PHE A 266 4.80 -7.75 -8.02
N ILE A 267 4.70 -8.74 -8.91
CA ILE A 267 4.28 -10.10 -8.52
C ILE A 267 5.28 -10.69 -7.51
N TYR A 268 6.58 -10.55 -7.78
CA TYR A 268 7.64 -11.08 -6.94
C TYR A 268 7.65 -10.47 -5.51
N ILE A 269 7.41 -9.16 -5.38
CA ILE A 269 7.52 -8.43 -4.09
C ILE A 269 6.83 -9.17 -2.95
N ASN A 270 5.58 -9.59 -3.10
CA ASN A 270 4.89 -10.33 -2.03
C ASN A 270 4.88 -11.86 -2.22
N TRP A 271 5.39 -12.38 -3.35
CA TRP A 271 5.49 -13.82 -3.60
C TRP A 271 6.32 -14.53 -2.53
N CYS A 272 7.38 -13.88 -2.03
CA CYS A 272 8.32 -14.47 -1.08
C CYS A 272 7.79 -14.63 0.35
N LEU A 273 6.78 -13.85 0.74
CA LEU A 273 6.32 -13.78 2.12
C LEU A 273 5.81 -15.13 2.67
N PRO A 274 5.01 -15.93 1.94
CA PRO A 274 4.55 -17.24 2.43
C PRO A 274 5.68 -18.23 2.70
N TYR A 275 6.72 -18.24 1.85
CA TYR A 275 7.91 -19.06 2.08
C TYR A 275 8.65 -18.60 3.34
N ILE A 276 8.95 -17.29 3.45
CA ILE A 276 9.67 -16.70 4.59
C ILE A 276 8.92 -16.99 5.91
N GLY A 277 7.59 -16.84 5.91
CA GLY A 277 6.76 -17.13 7.07
C GLY A 277 6.69 -18.62 7.43
N SER A 278 6.65 -19.51 6.43
CA SER A 278 6.63 -20.96 6.65
C SER A 278 7.97 -21.47 7.16
N TYR A 279 9.09 -20.96 6.60
CA TYR A 279 10.45 -21.21 7.07
C TYR A 279 10.58 -20.88 8.56
N LEU A 280 10.12 -19.69 8.97
CA LEU A 280 10.17 -19.26 10.36
C LEU A 280 9.28 -20.14 11.26
N SER A 281 8.06 -20.48 10.81
CA SER A 281 7.12 -21.28 11.61
C SER A 281 7.57 -22.73 11.82
N LEU A 282 8.24 -23.33 10.84
CA LEU A 282 8.61 -24.75 10.88
C LEU A 282 9.93 -25.01 11.59
N TYR A 283 10.88 -24.06 11.55
CA TYR A 283 12.25 -24.31 12.01
C TYR A 283 12.64 -23.63 13.32
N PHE A 284 11.77 -22.78 13.88
CA PHE A 284 12.10 -21.99 15.08
C PHE A 284 11.05 -22.14 16.19
N SER A 285 11.51 -22.02 17.43
CA SER A 285 10.65 -22.02 18.62
C SER A 285 9.73 -20.80 18.68
N VAL A 286 8.67 -20.86 19.49
CA VAL A 286 7.69 -19.76 19.59
C VAL A 286 8.36 -18.46 20.03
N ARG A 287 9.30 -18.53 20.99
CA ARG A 287 10.01 -17.34 21.50
C ARG A 287 10.96 -16.75 20.46
N SER A 288 11.67 -17.59 19.70
CA SER A 288 12.49 -17.18 18.56
C SER A 288 11.69 -16.43 17.49
N ARG A 289 10.48 -16.93 17.18
CA ARG A 289 9.55 -16.32 16.21
C ARG A 289 9.01 -14.98 16.70
N ALA A 290 8.67 -14.91 17.98
CA ALA A 290 8.20 -13.66 18.59
C ALA A 290 9.29 -12.58 18.55
N LEU A 291 10.54 -12.93 18.89
CA LEU A 291 11.69 -12.03 18.76
C LEU A 291 11.91 -11.60 17.30
N ALA A 292 11.78 -12.53 16.35
CA ALA A 292 11.91 -12.25 14.92
C ALA A 292 10.94 -11.18 14.45
N SER A 293 9.69 -11.19 14.93
CA SER A 293 8.67 -10.21 14.54
C SER A 293 9.01 -8.78 14.95
N LEU A 294 9.58 -8.60 16.15
CA LEU A 294 10.00 -7.29 16.64
C LEU A 294 11.24 -6.80 15.90
N ILE A 295 12.28 -7.63 15.83
CA ILE A 295 13.57 -7.23 15.24
C ILE A 295 13.44 -7.00 13.74
N SER A 296 12.65 -7.83 13.04
CA SER A 296 12.39 -7.60 11.62
C SER A 296 11.64 -6.28 11.38
N SER A 297 10.69 -5.91 12.24
CA SER A 297 9.98 -4.63 12.13
C SER A 297 10.94 -3.44 12.28
N LEU A 298 11.83 -3.49 13.28
CA LEU A 298 12.84 -2.46 13.49
C LEU A 298 13.83 -2.39 12.31
N ALA A 299 14.35 -3.54 11.88
CA ALA A 299 15.29 -3.62 10.76
C ALA A 299 14.69 -3.09 9.45
N GLN A 300 13.42 -3.40 9.15
CA GLN A 300 12.73 -2.89 7.98
C GLN A 300 12.61 -1.35 7.99
N ILE A 301 12.26 -0.77 9.15
CA ILE A 301 12.16 0.69 9.30
C ILE A 301 13.52 1.34 9.10
N THR A 302 14.56 0.84 9.76
CA THR A 302 15.91 1.37 9.61
C THR A 302 16.39 1.28 8.16
N ALA A 303 16.22 0.13 7.51
CA ALA A 303 16.66 -0.08 6.13
C ALA A 303 15.93 0.84 5.14
N THR A 304 14.61 1.00 5.28
CA THR A 304 13.83 1.89 4.41
C THR A 304 14.17 3.36 4.62
N LEU A 305 14.48 3.79 5.85
CA LEU A 305 14.99 5.15 6.12
C LEU A 305 16.34 5.41 5.47
N LEU A 306 17.28 4.46 5.59
CA LEU A 306 18.59 4.56 4.95
C LEU A 306 18.47 4.64 3.42
N MET A 307 17.62 3.78 2.83
CA MET A 307 17.39 3.80 1.39
C MET A 307 16.70 5.08 0.94
N GLY A 308 15.68 5.56 1.65
CA GLY A 308 15.03 6.84 1.36
C GLY A 308 16.02 8.00 1.38
N THR A 309 16.88 8.05 2.40
CA THR A 309 17.93 9.08 2.52
C THR A 309 18.92 9.03 1.37
N PHE A 310 19.30 7.82 0.92
CA PHE A 310 20.15 7.64 -0.26
C PHE A 310 19.47 8.08 -1.56
N LEU A 311 18.19 7.75 -1.74
CA LEU A 311 17.42 8.15 -2.92
C LEU A 311 17.19 9.67 -2.99
N ASP A 312 17.09 10.34 -1.84
CA ASP A 312 16.97 11.79 -1.74
C ASP A 312 18.33 12.52 -1.82
N TRP A 313 19.44 11.79 -1.94
CA TRP A 313 20.77 12.39 -1.96
C TRP A 313 21.03 13.15 -3.27
N THR A 314 21.10 14.48 -3.17
CA THR A 314 21.20 15.40 -4.33
C THR A 314 22.58 15.44 -5.00
N ARG A 315 23.62 14.84 -4.39
CA ARG A 315 24.96 14.81 -4.99
C ARG A 315 25.06 13.91 -6.23
N LEU A 316 24.14 12.96 -6.37
CA LEU A 316 24.07 12.04 -7.51
C LEU A 316 22.84 12.35 -8.37
N SER A 317 22.97 12.21 -9.69
CA SER A 317 21.82 12.33 -10.60
C SER A 317 20.75 11.29 -10.28
N LEU A 318 19.48 11.63 -10.47
CA LEU A 318 18.32 10.76 -10.20
C LEU A 318 18.49 9.37 -10.84
N ASN A 319 18.97 9.35 -12.08
CA ASN A 319 19.24 8.11 -12.80
C ASN A 319 20.32 7.23 -12.14
N SER A 320 21.41 7.84 -11.66
CA SER A 320 22.51 7.10 -11.01
C SER A 320 22.07 6.51 -9.67
N ARG A 321 21.38 7.28 -8.83
CA ARG A 321 20.83 6.77 -7.56
C ARG A 321 19.83 5.64 -7.80
N ALA A 322 18.95 5.76 -8.79
CA ALA A 322 18.01 4.70 -9.15
C ALA A 322 18.72 3.38 -9.52
N LYS A 323 19.74 3.45 -10.40
CA LYS A 323 20.53 2.28 -10.83
C LYS A 323 21.32 1.66 -9.68
N TYR A 324 21.99 2.47 -8.86
CA TYR A 324 22.78 1.95 -7.73
C TYR A 324 21.89 1.31 -6.66
N ALA A 325 20.81 1.98 -6.26
CA ALA A 325 19.86 1.43 -5.29
C ALA A 325 19.31 0.08 -5.78
N TYR A 326 18.87 0.03 -7.04
CA TYR A 326 18.33 -1.19 -7.63
C TYR A 326 19.37 -2.33 -7.69
N SER A 327 20.57 -2.05 -8.22
CA SER A 327 21.60 -3.09 -8.38
C SER A 327 22.09 -3.63 -7.04
N ILE A 328 22.32 -2.77 -6.05
CA ILE A 328 22.75 -3.18 -4.71
C ILE A 328 21.65 -4.02 -4.05
N MET A 329 20.39 -3.56 -4.14
CA MET A 329 19.24 -4.27 -3.58
C MET A 329 19.07 -5.65 -4.21
N MET A 330 19.09 -5.77 -5.55
CA MET A 330 18.96 -7.05 -6.23
C MET A 330 20.13 -8.00 -5.92
N ALA A 331 21.35 -7.48 -5.79
CA ALA A 331 22.51 -8.27 -5.37
C ALA A 331 22.35 -8.81 -3.94
N LEU A 332 21.89 -7.98 -3.00
CA LEU A 332 21.64 -8.37 -1.61
C LEU A 332 20.54 -9.45 -1.52
N ILE A 333 19.45 -9.28 -2.27
CA ILE A 333 18.36 -10.25 -2.35
C ILE A 333 18.88 -11.58 -2.92
N GLY A 334 19.61 -11.53 -4.05
CA GLY A 334 20.19 -12.72 -4.67
C GLY A 334 21.12 -13.47 -3.73
N GLY A 335 22.01 -12.75 -3.02
CA GLY A 335 22.90 -13.33 -2.00
C GLY A 335 22.13 -14.01 -0.86
N CYS A 336 21.06 -13.38 -0.36
CA CYS A 336 20.23 -13.96 0.69
C CYS A 336 19.48 -15.22 0.21
N TRP A 337 19.04 -15.28 -1.05
CA TRP A 337 18.44 -16.52 -1.57
C TRP A 337 19.46 -17.63 -1.76
N ILE A 338 20.69 -17.33 -2.19
CA ILE A 338 21.77 -18.33 -2.27
C ILE A 338 22.05 -18.89 -0.87
N TRP A 339 22.16 -18.02 0.14
CA TRP A 339 22.28 -18.45 1.53
C TRP A 339 21.07 -19.30 1.98
N GLY A 340 19.88 -18.90 1.55
CA GLY A 340 18.63 -19.65 1.67
C GLY A 340 18.69 -21.07 1.16
N VAL A 341 19.20 -21.29 -0.05
CA VAL A 341 19.32 -22.63 -0.65
C VAL A 341 20.14 -23.54 0.27
N ILE A 342 21.26 -23.03 0.78
CA ILE A 342 22.19 -23.79 1.63
C ILE A 342 21.48 -24.20 2.93
N ILE A 343 20.88 -23.24 3.63
CA ILE A 343 20.19 -23.48 4.91
C ILE A 343 18.95 -24.37 4.70
N GLN A 344 18.15 -24.12 3.67
CA GLN A 344 16.92 -24.85 3.39
C GLN A 344 17.20 -26.31 3.04
N ARG A 345 18.32 -26.61 2.37
CA ARG A 345 18.76 -27.99 2.10
C ARG A 345 19.13 -28.71 3.39
N GLU A 346 19.83 -28.05 4.30
CA GLU A 346 20.20 -28.62 5.60
C GLU A 346 18.97 -28.88 6.48
N TYR A 347 18.12 -27.87 6.65
CA TYR A 347 16.91 -27.96 7.47
C TYR A 347 15.84 -28.87 6.86
N GLY A 348 15.83 -29.02 5.52
CA GLY A 348 14.95 -29.98 4.84
C GLY A 348 15.29 -31.44 5.19
N ASN A 349 16.58 -31.75 5.34
CA ASN A 349 17.04 -33.11 5.66
C ASN A 349 16.92 -33.42 7.17
N LYS A 350 17.22 -32.44 8.01
CA LYS A 350 17.13 -32.54 9.47
C LYS A 350 16.40 -31.30 10.00
N PRO A 351 15.06 -31.32 10.09
CA PRO A 351 14.27 -30.18 10.54
C PRO A 351 14.65 -29.79 11.98
N PRO A 352 15.25 -28.62 12.20
CA PRO A 352 15.56 -28.19 13.54
C PRO A 352 14.35 -27.48 14.16
N GLY A 353 14.30 -27.41 15.49
CA GLY A 353 13.35 -26.58 16.23
C GLY A 353 14.10 -25.51 17.01
N LEU A 354 14.81 -24.63 16.30
CA LEU A 354 15.83 -23.76 16.90
C LEU A 354 15.24 -22.73 17.83
N ASP A 355 15.77 -22.76 19.03
CA ASP A 355 15.57 -21.75 20.03
C ASP A 355 16.67 -20.69 20.02
N TRP A 356 16.43 -19.49 20.55
CA TRP A 356 17.41 -18.41 20.57
C TRP A 356 18.66 -18.74 21.41
N ASP A 357 18.55 -19.71 22.32
CA ASP A 357 19.66 -20.18 23.17
C ASP A 357 20.46 -21.31 22.49
N ASP A 358 19.97 -21.87 21.37
CA ASP A 358 20.60 -23.01 20.71
C ASP A 358 21.82 -22.61 19.88
N SER A 359 22.84 -23.48 19.90
CA SER A 359 23.99 -23.34 19.01
C SER A 359 23.55 -23.43 17.55
N GLY A 360 23.85 -22.40 16.75
CA GLY A 360 23.46 -22.34 15.33
C GLY A 360 22.12 -21.67 15.05
N PHE A 361 21.45 -21.11 16.07
CA PHE A 361 20.29 -20.22 15.91
C PHE A 361 20.54 -19.06 14.94
N GLY A 362 21.66 -18.35 15.17
CA GLY A 362 21.93 -17.07 14.52
C GLY A 362 21.94 -17.13 12.99
N ARG A 363 22.44 -18.23 12.39
CA ARG A 363 22.58 -18.30 10.92
C ARG A 363 21.23 -18.32 10.20
N GLY A 364 20.27 -19.11 10.67
CA GLY A 364 18.96 -19.21 10.03
C GLY A 364 18.06 -18.04 10.41
N TRP A 365 18.16 -17.60 11.67
CA TRP A 365 17.34 -16.51 12.17
C TRP A 365 17.76 -15.16 11.56
N ALA A 366 19.07 -14.88 11.45
CA ALA A 366 19.55 -13.65 10.80
C ALA A 366 19.15 -13.61 9.32
N LEU A 367 19.17 -14.75 8.63
CA LEU A 367 18.70 -14.86 7.26
C LEU A 367 17.21 -14.47 7.12
N TYR A 368 16.36 -14.89 8.06
CA TYR A 368 14.96 -14.44 8.11
C TYR A 368 14.85 -12.91 8.22
N ILE A 369 15.63 -12.29 9.11
CA ILE A 369 15.65 -10.83 9.27
C ILE A 369 16.09 -10.13 7.97
N LEU A 370 17.12 -10.65 7.31
CA LEU A 370 17.60 -10.10 6.03
C LEU A 370 16.56 -10.25 4.92
N TRP A 371 15.83 -11.37 4.86
CA TRP A 371 14.70 -11.51 3.92
C TRP A 371 13.60 -10.48 4.17
N GLN A 372 13.21 -10.26 5.43
CA GLN A 372 12.21 -9.25 5.77
C GLN A 372 12.69 -7.84 5.43
N MET A 373 13.97 -7.54 5.68
CA MET A 373 14.59 -6.27 5.32
C MET A 373 14.62 -6.06 3.80
N ASN A 374 15.03 -7.08 3.06
CA ASN A 374 15.04 -7.10 1.60
C ASN A 374 13.65 -6.91 0.99
N TRP A 375 12.64 -7.55 1.58
CA TRP A 375 11.24 -7.33 1.20
C TRP A 375 10.85 -5.86 1.36
N ALA A 376 11.10 -5.26 2.52
CA ALA A 376 10.74 -3.86 2.76
C ALA A 376 11.48 -2.88 1.85
N LEU A 377 12.77 -3.14 1.54
CA LEU A 377 13.52 -2.37 0.56
C LEU A 377 12.91 -2.48 -0.84
N THR A 378 12.64 -3.70 -1.32
CA THR A 378 12.06 -3.92 -2.67
C THR A 378 10.69 -3.28 -2.79
N TYR A 379 9.86 -3.46 -1.76
CA TYR A 379 8.55 -2.86 -1.67
C TYR A 379 8.65 -1.33 -1.71
N ASN A 380 9.47 -0.69 -0.86
CA ASN A 380 9.61 0.76 -0.83
C ASN A 380 10.17 1.33 -2.14
N PHE A 381 11.19 0.69 -2.72
CA PHE A 381 11.76 1.06 -4.02
C PHE A 381 10.74 0.96 -5.15
N GLY A 382 9.89 -0.08 -5.13
CA GLY A 382 8.82 -0.27 -6.11
C GLY A 382 7.83 0.90 -6.10
N TYR A 383 7.36 1.33 -4.93
CA TYR A 383 6.45 2.49 -4.83
C TYR A 383 7.13 3.82 -5.19
N TRP A 384 8.40 3.99 -4.82
CA TRP A 384 9.20 5.12 -5.28
C TRP A 384 9.29 5.18 -6.80
N LEU A 385 9.55 4.03 -7.45
CA LEU A 385 9.63 3.91 -8.91
C LEU A 385 8.29 4.27 -9.60
N ILE A 386 7.17 3.82 -9.05
CA ILE A 386 5.82 4.16 -9.56
C ILE A 386 5.56 5.66 -9.53
N GLY A 387 6.10 6.37 -8.53
CA GLY A 387 5.99 7.83 -8.44
C GLY A 387 6.48 8.55 -9.70
N PHE A 388 7.47 8.00 -10.40
CA PHE A 388 8.01 8.58 -11.63
C PHE A 388 7.29 8.13 -12.92
N LEU A 389 6.41 7.13 -12.84
CA LEU A 389 5.69 6.59 -14.00
C LEU A 389 4.30 7.21 -14.18
N ALA A 390 3.77 7.89 -13.16
CA ALA A 390 2.55 8.67 -13.26
C ALA A 390 2.79 9.86 -14.21
N ARG A 391 1.96 9.99 -15.25
CA ARG A 391 2.03 11.12 -16.21
C ARG A 391 1.06 12.22 -15.81
N GLU A 392 -0.10 11.84 -15.30
CA GLU A 392 -1.12 12.72 -14.77
C GLU A 392 -1.36 12.45 -13.28
N ALA A 393 -1.84 13.45 -12.53
CA ALA A 393 -2.19 13.27 -11.12
C ALA A 393 -3.28 12.20 -10.89
N ALA A 394 -4.15 11.99 -11.89
CA ALA A 394 -5.18 10.95 -11.86
C ALA A 394 -4.62 9.53 -12.10
N ASP A 395 -3.41 9.39 -12.65
CA ASP A 395 -2.79 8.08 -12.89
C ASP A 395 -2.23 7.47 -11.60
N THR A 396 -1.73 8.30 -10.68
CA THR A 396 -1.14 7.84 -9.42
C THR A 396 -2.03 6.85 -8.65
N PRO A 397 -3.31 7.16 -8.32
CA PRO A 397 -4.16 6.21 -7.62
C PRO A 397 -4.44 4.92 -8.42
N ARG A 398 -4.51 5.00 -9.75
CA ARG A 398 -4.71 3.83 -10.63
C ARG A 398 -3.47 2.94 -10.68
N LEU A 399 -2.29 3.54 -10.81
CA LEU A 399 -1.00 2.85 -10.76
C LEU A 399 -0.80 2.13 -9.44
N THR A 400 -1.03 2.83 -8.33
CA THR A 400 -0.96 2.24 -6.99
C THR A 400 -1.93 1.07 -6.83
N SER A 401 -3.17 1.20 -7.31
CA SER A 401 -4.17 0.13 -7.24
C SER A 401 -3.79 -1.08 -8.09
N TYR A 402 -3.28 -0.85 -9.30
CA TYR A 402 -2.79 -1.91 -10.19
C TYR A 402 -1.60 -2.67 -9.57
N VAL A 403 -0.62 -1.94 -9.07
CA VAL A 403 0.57 -2.52 -8.41
C VAL A 403 0.17 -3.34 -7.20
N ARG A 404 -0.70 -2.80 -6.36
CA ARG A 404 -1.23 -3.51 -5.19
C ARG A 404 -1.96 -4.80 -5.59
N ALA A 405 -2.69 -4.79 -6.70
CA ALA A 405 -3.37 -5.97 -7.22
C ALA A 405 -2.38 -7.04 -7.70
N LEU A 406 -1.30 -6.66 -8.37
CA LEU A 406 -0.22 -7.57 -8.78
C LEU A 406 0.50 -8.19 -7.58
N GLU A 407 0.86 -7.37 -6.59
CA GLU A 407 1.45 -7.82 -5.33
C GLU A 407 0.54 -8.85 -4.64
N SER A 408 -0.75 -8.55 -4.57
CA SER A 408 -1.77 -9.45 -4.01
C SER A 408 -1.89 -10.74 -4.82
N ALA A 409 -1.87 -10.66 -6.15
CA ALA A 409 -1.98 -11.82 -7.01
C ALA A 409 -0.78 -12.76 -6.84
N GLY A 410 0.43 -12.19 -6.75
CA GLY A 410 1.64 -12.97 -6.46
C GLY A 410 1.57 -13.68 -5.12
N GLN A 411 1.14 -12.98 -4.07
CA GLN A 411 0.99 -13.56 -2.74
C GLN A 411 -0.14 -14.61 -2.67
N CYS A 412 -1.22 -14.43 -3.42
CA CYS A 412 -2.30 -15.39 -3.54
C CYS A 412 -1.77 -16.73 -4.06
N ILE A 413 -1.06 -16.70 -5.20
CA ILE A 413 -0.54 -17.91 -5.83
C ILE A 413 0.50 -18.57 -4.92
N SER A 414 1.46 -17.81 -4.38
CA SER A 414 2.50 -18.39 -3.52
C SER A 414 1.95 -18.93 -2.20
N SER A 415 0.92 -18.29 -1.62
CA SER A 415 0.21 -18.81 -0.44
C SER A 415 -0.57 -20.08 -0.78
N GLY A 416 -1.18 -20.15 -1.97
CA GLY A 416 -1.87 -21.35 -2.47
C GLY A 416 -0.92 -22.52 -2.69
N ILE A 417 0.30 -22.27 -3.18
CA ILE A 417 1.34 -23.30 -3.26
C ILE A 417 1.79 -23.71 -1.85
N SER A 418 2.04 -22.74 -0.96
CA SER A 418 2.54 -22.99 0.40
C SER A 418 1.49 -23.61 1.34
N SER A 419 0.21 -23.62 0.95
CA SER A 419 -0.84 -24.30 1.71
C SER A 419 -0.88 -25.81 1.43
N THR A 420 -0.27 -26.25 0.34
CA THR A 420 -0.10 -27.67 0.03
C THR A 420 1.10 -28.25 0.77
N GLN A 421 1.27 -29.57 0.73
CA GLN A 421 2.47 -30.25 1.26
C GLN A 421 3.69 -30.11 0.32
N THR A 422 3.75 -29.06 -0.49
CA THR A 422 4.89 -28.80 -1.38
C THR A 422 6.14 -28.57 -0.54
N PRO A 423 7.26 -29.26 -0.82
CA PRO A 423 8.51 -29.05 -0.09
C PRO A 423 8.99 -27.60 -0.19
N LEU A 424 9.41 -27.01 0.94
CA LEU A 424 9.87 -25.62 0.98
C LEU A 424 11.02 -25.31 0.00
N ILE A 425 11.87 -26.29 -0.32
CA ILE A 425 12.94 -26.12 -1.31
C ILE A 425 12.39 -25.82 -2.71
N VAL A 426 11.23 -26.36 -3.07
CA VAL A 426 10.56 -26.07 -4.35
C VAL A 426 10.04 -24.63 -4.33
N CYS A 427 9.37 -24.22 -3.24
CA CYS A 427 8.92 -22.85 -3.05
C CYS A 427 10.09 -21.85 -3.12
N LEU A 428 11.24 -22.18 -2.53
CA LEU A 428 12.46 -21.37 -2.63
C LEU A 428 12.97 -21.30 -4.08
N GLY A 429 13.00 -22.43 -4.79
CA GLY A 429 13.42 -22.47 -6.19
C GLY A 429 12.56 -21.57 -7.09
N ILE A 430 11.24 -21.58 -6.88
CA ILE A 430 10.31 -20.70 -7.59
C ILE A 430 10.59 -19.23 -7.26
N ASN A 431 10.82 -18.89 -5.98
CA ASN A 431 11.21 -17.54 -5.57
C ASN A 431 12.46 -17.06 -6.29
N PHE A 432 13.49 -17.91 -6.37
CA PHE A 432 14.74 -17.57 -7.03
C PHE A 432 14.59 -17.41 -8.54
N ALA A 433 13.78 -18.26 -9.18
CA ALA A 433 13.47 -18.15 -10.60
C ALA A 433 12.70 -16.86 -10.93
N LEU A 434 11.70 -16.51 -10.10
CA LEU A 434 10.92 -15.28 -10.28
C LEU A 434 11.78 -14.03 -10.06
N LEU A 435 12.70 -14.04 -9.09
CA LEU A 435 13.69 -12.99 -8.93
C LEU A 435 14.52 -12.82 -10.21
N GLY A 436 15.07 -13.92 -10.74
CA GLY A 436 15.85 -13.92 -11.98
C GLY A 436 15.06 -13.33 -13.16
N LEU A 437 13.78 -13.71 -13.29
CA LEU A 437 12.88 -13.19 -14.31
C LEU A 437 12.57 -11.70 -14.13
N ALA A 438 12.47 -11.21 -12.89
CA ALA A 438 12.15 -9.82 -12.59
C ALA A 438 13.32 -8.86 -12.78
N ILE A 439 14.56 -9.32 -12.57
CA ILE A 439 15.75 -8.44 -12.55
C ILE A 439 15.92 -7.65 -13.85
N VAL A 440 15.92 -8.32 -15.00
CA VAL A 440 16.25 -7.68 -16.28
C VAL A 440 15.12 -6.76 -16.75
N PRO A 441 13.84 -7.19 -16.81
CA PRO A 441 12.73 -6.34 -17.22
C PRO A 441 12.61 -5.08 -16.37
N ALA A 442 12.73 -5.18 -15.04
CA ALA A 442 12.65 -4.01 -14.18
C ALA A 442 13.85 -3.08 -14.33
N PHE A 443 15.07 -3.60 -14.53
CA PHE A 443 16.24 -2.76 -14.79
C PHE A 443 16.09 -1.91 -16.07
N LEU A 444 15.43 -2.45 -17.11
CA LEU A 444 15.17 -1.70 -18.35
C LEU A 444 14.30 -0.45 -18.13
N VAL A 445 13.44 -0.46 -17.10
CA VAL A 445 12.62 0.69 -16.70
C VAL A 445 13.41 1.59 -15.76
N VAL A 446 14.09 1.03 -14.75
CA VAL A 446 14.89 1.78 -13.78
C VAL A 446 15.96 2.65 -14.46
N ARG A 447 16.64 2.14 -15.48
CA ARG A 447 17.68 2.89 -16.21
C ARG A 447 17.14 4.12 -16.97
N LYS A 448 15.83 4.25 -17.12
CA LYS A 448 15.14 5.36 -17.79
C LYS A 448 14.55 6.39 -16.82
N VAL A 449 14.61 6.13 -15.51
CA VAL A 449 14.13 7.05 -14.48
C VAL A 449 15.02 8.29 -14.44
N GLY A 450 14.40 9.48 -14.38
CA GLY A 450 15.10 10.77 -14.47
C GLY A 450 15.71 11.07 -15.84
N VAL A 451 15.30 10.32 -16.88
CA VAL A 451 15.68 10.55 -18.28
C VAL A 451 14.41 10.60 -19.13
N ASP A 452 13.67 9.49 -19.19
CA ASP A 452 12.39 9.38 -19.90
C ASP A 452 11.19 9.49 -18.93
N TYR A 453 11.40 9.13 -17.65
CA TYR A 453 10.36 9.10 -16.62
C TYR A 453 10.69 10.09 -15.51
N ASN A 454 9.99 11.23 -15.52
CA ASN A 454 10.21 12.34 -14.58
C ASN A 454 9.04 12.51 -13.59
N GLY A 455 8.03 11.64 -13.63
CA GLY A 455 6.82 11.78 -12.83
C GLY A 455 5.88 12.85 -13.36
N VAL A 456 4.89 13.22 -12.53
CA VAL A 456 3.98 14.32 -12.80
C VAL A 456 4.76 15.61 -12.65
N LYS A 457 4.95 16.37 -13.74
CA LYS A 457 5.54 17.71 -13.69
C LYS A 457 4.72 18.59 -12.74
N ASP A 458 5.38 19.26 -11.80
CA ASP A 458 4.69 20.16 -10.89
C ASP A 458 4.34 21.43 -11.69
N ASN A 459 3.08 21.88 -11.72
CA ASN A 459 2.68 23.09 -12.46
C ASN A 459 3.42 24.37 -11.99
N ASN A 460 4.17 24.30 -10.88
CA ASN A 460 5.07 25.36 -10.44
C ASN A 460 6.35 25.42 -11.29
N GLU A 461 6.86 24.28 -11.78
CA GLU A 461 8.00 24.26 -12.71
C GLU A 461 7.59 24.83 -14.07
N GLU A 462 6.33 24.62 -14.53
CA GLU A 462 5.81 25.30 -15.72
C GLU A 462 5.72 26.81 -15.52
N ARG A 463 5.32 27.29 -14.33
CA ARG A 463 5.32 28.73 -14.04
C ARG A 463 6.73 29.30 -13.94
N GLU A 464 7.68 28.59 -13.35
CA GLU A 464 9.07 29.05 -13.27
C GLU A 464 9.75 29.01 -14.65
N GLU A 465 9.54 27.97 -15.46
CA GLU A 465 10.02 27.88 -16.84
C GLU A 465 9.33 28.91 -17.77
N GLU A 466 8.04 29.21 -17.59
CA GLU A 466 7.36 30.30 -18.31
C GLU A 466 7.84 31.68 -17.87
N THR A 467 8.11 31.87 -16.57
CA THR A 467 8.63 33.14 -16.05
C THR A 467 10.06 33.38 -16.52
N GLU A 468 10.93 32.36 -16.50
CA GLU A 468 12.30 32.43 -17.03
C GLU A 468 12.32 32.61 -18.56
N ASN A 469 11.47 31.92 -19.32
CA ASN A 469 11.37 32.11 -20.77
C ASN A 469 10.75 33.47 -21.16
N SER A 470 9.94 34.08 -20.28
CA SER A 470 9.42 35.44 -20.48
C SER A 470 10.46 36.52 -20.13
N ALA A 471 11.29 36.28 -19.10
CA ALA A 471 12.37 37.18 -18.68
C ALA A 471 13.58 37.13 -19.62
N GLY A 472 13.81 36.03 -20.33
CA GLY A 472 14.84 35.91 -21.37
C GLY A 472 14.47 36.54 -22.72
N LYS A 473 13.25 37.07 -22.87
CA LYS A 473 12.75 37.72 -24.09
C LYS A 473 12.44 39.22 -23.93
N SER A 474 12.77 39.83 -22.79
CA SER A 474 12.63 41.29 -22.56
C SER A 474 13.92 42.04 -22.84
#